data_AF-A0A8C0B5H0-F1
#
_entry.id   AF-A0A8C0B5H0-F1
#
_cell.length_a   1.000
_cell.length_b   1.000
_cell.length_c   1.000
_cell.angle_alpha   90.00
_cell.angle_beta   90.00
_cell.angle_gamma   90.00
#
_symmetry.space_group_name_H-M   'P 1'
#
loop_
_entity.id
_entity.type
_entity.pdbx_description
1 polymer ?
#
loop_
_entity_poly.entity_id
_entity_poly.type
_entity_poly.pdbx_seq_one_letter_code
_entity_poly.pdbx_strand_id
1 'polypeptide(L)'
;MGVIQLPNPFRILCFSFHAILVLLQQSTAERELKFVVVVFRHGDRTPVVNFPTDLHKESEWPQGFGQLTKTGMQQLFELGQYTRERYSNFLNSTYNRQEFYIQSTDYDRTIMSAQSYLSGLFPPTSSQIWNPELLWQPIPVHILQKSTDRRLHFPLPDCPLFDELQNETQTSSEFQNRILPYMDFLQTVAVNTGLELNHLKILDNFQLWNTYDTLHCEAIHNYTLPVWATKDVIDKLEKLAELSLLSLFGLYKTEEKSRLQGGVLVNVILNSIKQAANSSKQRKMEVYSAVSIFIYHKSCYDFTSKRPLKRIIRVFL
;
A
#
# COMPACT_ATOMS: atom_id res chain seq x y z
N MET A 1 -29.93 -23.56 -66.04
CA MET A 1 -29.57 -24.30 -64.81
C MET A 1 -28.19 -23.84 -64.38
N GLY A 2 -28.10 -23.05 -63.32
CA GLY A 2 -26.82 -22.52 -62.82
C GLY A 2 -26.06 -23.59 -62.05
N VAL A 3 -24.82 -23.87 -62.45
CA VAL A 3 -23.93 -24.80 -61.76
C VAL A 3 -23.29 -24.06 -60.60
N ILE A 4 -23.70 -24.40 -59.38
CA ILE A 4 -23.07 -23.91 -58.15
C ILE A 4 -21.73 -24.65 -58.01
N GLN A 5 -20.62 -23.97 -58.24
CA GLN A 5 -19.29 -24.50 -57.95
C GLN A 5 -19.10 -24.57 -56.43
N LEU A 6 -19.11 -25.78 -55.89
CA LEU A 6 -18.74 -26.02 -54.51
C LEU A 6 -17.23 -25.77 -54.33
N PRO A 7 -16.81 -25.05 -53.27
CA PRO A 7 -15.42 -24.74 -53.03
C PRO A 7 -14.59 -26.01 -52.79
N ASN A 8 -13.41 -26.05 -53.39
CA ASN A 8 -12.51 -27.19 -53.34
C ASN A 8 -12.11 -27.51 -51.87
N PRO A 9 -12.40 -28.73 -51.36
CA PRO A 9 -12.16 -29.09 -49.96
C PRO A 9 -10.70 -28.93 -49.53
N PHE A 10 -9.74 -29.06 -50.46
CA PHE A 10 -8.32 -28.81 -50.19
C PHE A 10 -8.02 -27.34 -49.84
N ARG A 11 -8.72 -26.38 -50.44
CA ARG A 11 -8.53 -24.96 -50.11
C ARG A 11 -9.08 -24.65 -48.72
N ILE A 12 -10.24 -25.19 -48.37
CA ILE A 12 -10.85 -25.01 -47.04
C ILE A 12 -9.92 -25.60 -45.96
N LEU A 13 -9.38 -26.80 -46.19
CA LEU A 13 -8.44 -27.46 -45.27
C LEU A 13 -7.17 -26.62 -45.04
N CYS A 14 -6.58 -26.08 -46.12
CA CYS A 14 -5.40 -25.21 -46.05
C CYS A 14 -5.66 -23.89 -45.32
N PHE A 15 -6.83 -23.26 -45.53
CA PHE A 15 -7.23 -22.05 -44.80
C PHE A 15 -7.48 -22.33 -43.32
N SER A 16 -8.13 -23.44 -42.98
CA SER A 16 -8.30 -23.85 -41.58
C SER A 16 -6.96 -24.19 -40.90
N PHE A 17 -6.01 -24.80 -41.62
CA PHE A 17 -4.68 -25.11 -41.07
C PHE A 17 -3.85 -23.84 -40.84
N HIS A 18 -3.91 -22.86 -41.75
CA HIS A 18 -3.27 -21.54 -41.56
C HIS A 18 -3.92 -20.75 -40.42
N ALA A 19 -5.26 -20.78 -40.31
CA ALA A 19 -5.96 -20.12 -39.21
C ALA A 19 -5.60 -20.76 -37.86
N ILE A 20 -5.51 -22.09 -37.79
CA ILE A 20 -5.06 -22.82 -36.59
C ILE A 20 -3.60 -22.49 -36.26
N LEU A 21 -2.71 -22.39 -37.26
CA LEU A 21 -1.31 -22.00 -37.03
C LEU A 21 -1.17 -20.55 -36.51
N VAL A 22 -1.96 -19.61 -37.03
CA VAL A 22 -1.99 -18.21 -36.55
C VAL A 22 -2.55 -18.14 -35.12
N LEU A 23 -3.59 -18.92 -34.80
CA LEU A 23 -4.15 -19.01 -33.45
C LEU A 23 -3.18 -19.70 -32.47
N LEU A 24 -2.42 -20.71 -32.91
CA LEU A 24 -1.36 -21.35 -32.13
C LEU A 24 -0.13 -20.45 -31.94
N GLN A 25 0.20 -19.59 -32.91
CA GLN A 25 1.25 -18.57 -32.75
C GLN A 25 0.85 -17.49 -31.72
N GLN A 26 -0.43 -17.10 -31.67
CA GLN A 26 -0.92 -16.17 -30.65
C GLN A 26 -0.94 -16.78 -29.24
N SER A 27 -1.12 -18.10 -29.11
CA SER A 27 -1.09 -18.78 -27.80
C SER A 27 0.31 -19.15 -27.31
N THR A 28 1.32 -19.08 -28.19
CA THR A 28 2.74 -19.40 -27.89
C THR A 28 3.63 -18.17 -27.79
N ALA A 29 3.09 -16.96 -27.96
CA ALA A 29 3.83 -15.73 -27.69
C ALA A 29 4.20 -15.67 -26.20
N GLU A 30 5.50 -15.69 -25.92
CA GLU A 30 6.03 -15.56 -24.57
C GLU A 30 5.65 -14.18 -24.02
N ARG A 31 4.91 -14.15 -22.90
CA ARG A 31 4.45 -12.89 -22.31
C ARG A 31 5.65 -12.13 -21.75
N GLU A 32 5.86 -10.92 -22.24
CA GLU A 32 6.95 -10.06 -21.80
C GLU A 32 6.46 -9.07 -20.75
N LEU A 33 7.23 -8.89 -19.67
CA LEU A 33 6.96 -7.83 -18.71
C LEU A 33 7.26 -6.46 -19.34
N LYS A 34 6.25 -5.59 -19.42
CA LYS A 34 6.42 -4.24 -20.00
C LYS A 34 6.42 -3.13 -18.96
N PHE A 35 5.72 -3.30 -17.84
CA PHE A 35 5.56 -2.25 -16.85
C PHE A 35 5.23 -2.80 -15.45
N VAL A 36 5.72 -2.13 -14.42
CA VAL A 36 5.48 -2.49 -13.01
C VAL A 36 5.06 -1.27 -12.21
N VAL A 37 4.03 -1.43 -11.38
CA VAL A 37 3.71 -0.47 -10.33
C VAL A 37 3.93 -1.11 -8.97
N VAL A 38 4.72 -0.44 -8.13
CA VAL A 38 4.94 -0.82 -6.74
C VAL A 38 4.28 0.20 -5.85
N VAL A 39 3.44 -0.24 -4.91
CA VAL A 39 2.90 0.60 -3.84
C VAL A 39 3.28 -0.06 -2.54
N PHE A 40 3.98 0.65 -1.66
CA PHE A 40 4.36 0.11 -0.36
C PHE A 40 4.05 1.09 0.78
N ARG A 41 3.81 0.51 1.96
CA ARG A 41 3.79 1.24 3.23
C ARG A 41 5.23 1.55 3.64
N HIS A 42 5.43 2.69 4.31
CA HIS A 42 6.65 2.95 5.08
C HIS A 42 7.03 1.77 6.00
N GLY A 43 8.28 1.77 6.45
CA GLY A 43 8.79 0.75 7.37
C GLY A 43 8.31 0.93 8.80
N ASP A 44 8.85 0.10 9.67
CA ASP A 44 8.72 0.25 11.11
C ASP A 44 9.02 1.69 11.58
N ARG A 45 8.21 2.18 12.52
CA ARG A 45 8.22 3.56 13.00
C ARG A 45 7.87 3.64 14.48
N THR A 46 8.17 4.79 15.08
CA THR A 46 7.69 5.14 16.42
C THR A 46 6.17 5.40 16.41
N PRO A 47 5.49 5.38 17.58
CA PRO A 47 4.08 5.76 17.70
C PRO A 47 3.83 7.14 17.10
N VAL A 48 2.65 7.39 16.53
CA VAL A 48 2.33 8.74 15.99
C VAL A 48 1.83 9.68 17.09
N VAL A 49 1.21 9.14 18.12
CA VAL A 49 0.61 9.86 19.23
C VAL A 49 0.48 8.91 20.42
N ASN A 50 0.23 9.47 21.60
CA ASN A 50 -0.09 8.71 22.81
C ASN A 50 -1.54 8.92 23.25
N PHE A 51 -2.01 7.99 24.08
CA PHE A 51 -3.20 8.21 24.91
C PHE A 51 -2.81 8.85 26.26
N PRO A 52 -3.73 9.55 26.94
CA PRO A 52 -3.42 10.39 28.11
C PRO A 52 -2.66 9.72 29.26
N THR A 53 -2.91 8.43 29.49
CA THR A 53 -2.33 7.65 30.60
C THR A 53 -1.20 6.72 30.15
N ASP A 54 -0.68 6.92 28.95
CA ASP A 54 0.44 6.14 28.45
C ASP A 54 1.71 6.31 29.29
N LEU A 55 2.53 5.26 29.37
CA LEU A 55 3.72 5.24 30.21
C LEU A 55 4.90 6.00 29.60
N HIS A 56 4.97 6.11 28.27
CA HIS A 56 6.19 6.49 27.56
C HIS A 56 6.03 7.76 26.76
N LYS A 57 6.74 8.81 27.13
CA LYS A 57 6.64 10.11 26.46
C LYS A 57 7.41 10.13 25.14
N GLU A 58 7.07 11.08 24.28
CA GLU A 58 7.78 11.30 23.01
C GLU A 58 9.30 11.44 23.18
N SER A 59 9.74 12.07 24.28
CA SER A 59 11.16 12.28 24.59
C SER A 59 11.96 10.99 24.80
N GLU A 60 11.30 9.87 25.09
CA GLU A 60 11.96 8.56 25.24
C GLU A 60 12.26 7.93 23.87
N TRP A 61 11.54 8.34 22.83
CA TRP A 61 11.77 7.89 21.46
C TRP A 61 12.91 8.70 20.83
N PRO A 62 14.02 8.06 20.37
CA PRO A 62 15.21 8.80 19.94
C PRO A 62 15.00 9.77 18.75
N GLN A 63 13.95 9.56 17.96
CA GLN A 63 13.56 10.44 16.87
C GLN A 63 12.25 11.21 17.14
N GLY A 64 11.61 11.01 18.29
CA GLY A 64 10.24 11.48 18.55
C GLY A 64 9.17 10.65 17.85
N PHE A 65 7.94 11.15 17.80
CA PHE A 65 6.78 10.43 17.29
C PHE A 65 6.65 10.46 15.76
N GLY A 66 6.09 9.38 15.21
CA GLY A 66 5.77 9.21 13.81
C GLY A 66 6.99 9.06 12.88
N GLN A 67 8.17 8.83 13.44
CA GLN A 67 9.45 8.80 12.74
C GLN A 67 9.89 7.38 12.39
N LEU A 68 10.57 7.24 11.25
CA LEU A 68 11.09 5.95 10.78
C LEU A 68 12.25 5.48 11.65
N THR A 69 12.22 4.22 12.09
CA THR A 69 13.30 3.65 12.91
C THR A 69 14.41 3.07 12.03
N LYS A 70 15.54 2.69 12.66
CA LYS A 70 16.59 1.92 11.98
C LYS A 70 16.06 0.58 11.43
N THR A 71 15.15 -0.07 12.16
CA THR A 71 14.46 -1.28 11.70
C THR A 71 13.67 -0.99 10.44
N GLY A 72 12.94 0.12 10.40
CA GLY A 72 12.18 0.55 9.23
C GLY A 72 13.06 0.84 8.01
N MET A 73 14.20 1.50 8.21
CA MET A 73 15.20 1.72 7.15
C MET A 73 15.68 0.39 6.55
N GLN A 74 16.06 -0.57 7.40
CA GLN A 74 16.53 -1.89 6.98
C GLN A 74 15.45 -2.67 6.21
N GLN A 75 14.20 -2.67 6.69
CA GLN A 75 13.08 -3.32 6.01
C GLN A 75 12.90 -2.81 4.57
N LEU A 76 13.03 -1.49 4.36
CA LEU A 76 12.84 -0.90 3.04
C LEU A 76 14.05 -1.10 2.14
N PHE A 77 15.26 -1.05 2.71
CA PHE A 77 16.47 -1.44 2.00
C PHE A 77 16.37 -2.88 1.46
N GLU A 78 15.94 -3.83 2.29
CA GLU A 78 15.70 -5.23 1.88
C GLU A 78 14.58 -5.36 0.84
N LEU A 79 13.52 -4.56 0.94
CA LEU A 79 12.47 -4.50 -0.09
C LEU A 79 13.03 -4.00 -1.43
N GLY A 80 13.95 -3.03 -1.39
CA GLY A 80 14.70 -2.55 -2.54
C GLY A 80 15.55 -3.65 -3.18
N GLN A 81 16.32 -4.38 -2.37
CA GLN A 81 17.14 -5.51 -2.82
C GLN A 81 16.30 -6.62 -3.44
N TYR A 82 15.18 -7.00 -2.79
CA TYR A 82 14.24 -7.96 -3.33
C TYR A 82 13.66 -7.49 -4.68
N THR A 83 13.33 -6.20 -4.80
CA THR A 83 12.85 -5.65 -6.07
C THR A 83 13.93 -5.72 -7.15
N ARG A 84 15.18 -5.38 -6.82
CA ARG A 84 16.33 -5.48 -7.73
C ARG A 84 16.50 -6.90 -8.25
N GLU A 85 16.55 -7.88 -7.35
CA GLU A 85 16.70 -9.29 -7.71
C GLU A 85 15.54 -9.76 -8.59
N ARG A 86 14.31 -9.41 -8.19
CA ARG A 86 13.09 -9.79 -8.88
C ARG A 86 13.00 -9.25 -10.31
N TYR A 87 13.51 -8.04 -10.55
CA TYR A 87 13.41 -7.34 -11.83
C TYR A 87 14.77 -7.13 -12.51
N SER A 88 15.76 -7.96 -12.19
CA SER A 88 17.13 -7.87 -12.72
C SER A 88 17.20 -7.95 -14.25
N ASN A 89 16.36 -8.78 -14.87
CA ASN A 89 16.26 -8.92 -16.32
C ASN A 89 15.40 -7.83 -17.00
N PHE A 90 14.72 -6.99 -16.21
CA PHE A 90 13.78 -5.98 -16.71
C PHE A 90 14.31 -4.54 -16.52
N LEU A 91 14.83 -4.24 -15.33
CA LEU A 91 15.47 -2.98 -14.99
C LEU A 91 17.00 -3.09 -15.17
N ASN A 92 17.59 -2.09 -15.82
CA ASN A 92 19.03 -1.98 -15.95
C ASN A 92 19.72 -1.93 -14.57
N SER A 93 20.94 -2.46 -14.47
CA SER A 93 21.75 -2.44 -13.25
C SER A 93 22.01 -1.01 -12.72
N THR A 94 22.07 -0.04 -13.62
CA THR A 94 22.21 1.38 -13.33
C THR A 94 20.86 2.11 -13.31
N TYR A 95 20.76 3.19 -12.53
CA TYR A 95 19.57 4.04 -12.50
C TYR A 95 19.42 4.80 -13.82
N ASN A 96 18.21 4.78 -14.39
CA ASN A 96 17.84 5.61 -15.55
C ASN A 96 16.54 6.38 -15.25
N ARG A 97 16.61 7.72 -15.26
CA ARG A 97 15.46 8.60 -14.98
C ARG A 97 14.28 8.44 -15.95
N GLN A 98 14.55 7.96 -17.17
CA GLN A 98 13.52 7.75 -18.19
C GLN A 98 12.76 6.44 -17.93
N GLU A 99 13.40 5.46 -17.28
CA GLU A 99 12.82 4.13 -17.01
C GLU A 99 12.16 4.03 -15.62
N PHE A 100 12.64 4.79 -14.63
CA PHE A 100 12.20 4.68 -13.24
C PHE A 100 11.66 5.99 -12.64
N TYR A 101 10.51 5.91 -11.98
CA TYR A 101 9.89 7.01 -11.24
C TYR A 101 9.49 6.56 -9.84
N ILE A 102 9.66 7.44 -8.85
CA ILE A 102 9.19 7.22 -7.50
C ILE A 102 8.58 8.49 -6.93
N GLN A 103 7.43 8.33 -6.28
CA GLN A 103 6.74 9.37 -5.55
C GLN A 103 6.48 8.92 -4.11
N SER A 104 6.56 9.85 -3.17
CA SER A 104 6.20 9.63 -1.78
C SER A 104 5.16 10.64 -1.30
N THR A 105 4.39 10.25 -0.30
CA THR A 105 3.63 11.20 0.52
C THR A 105 4.56 12.11 1.32
N ASP A 106 4.04 13.26 1.70
CA ASP A 106 4.74 14.29 2.48
C ASP A 106 4.79 13.95 3.99
N TYR A 107 5.48 12.86 4.31
CA TYR A 107 5.85 12.48 5.67
C TYR A 107 7.31 12.03 5.69
N ASP A 108 8.09 12.45 6.69
CA ASP A 108 9.48 12.04 6.87
C ASP A 108 9.64 10.53 6.73
N ARG A 109 8.81 9.76 7.44
CA ARG A 109 8.86 8.30 7.42
C ARG A 109 8.63 7.68 6.04
N THR A 110 7.84 8.28 5.17
CA THR A 110 7.60 7.75 3.81
C THR A 110 8.69 8.18 2.85
N ILE A 111 9.23 9.39 3.00
CA ILE A 111 10.35 9.90 2.22
C ILE A 111 11.63 9.10 2.53
N MET A 112 11.95 8.93 3.81
CA MET A 112 13.08 8.12 4.28
C MET A 112 12.94 6.65 3.89
N SER A 113 11.71 6.12 3.90
CA SER A 113 11.41 4.77 3.40
C SER A 113 11.73 4.64 1.91
N ALA A 114 11.33 5.63 1.09
CA ALA A 114 11.64 5.66 -0.33
C ALA A 114 13.16 5.73 -0.57
N GLN A 115 13.89 6.56 0.18
CA GLN A 115 15.36 6.66 0.08
C GLN A 115 16.06 5.35 0.48
N SER A 116 15.61 4.70 1.55
CA SER A 116 16.15 3.40 1.99
C SER A 116 15.90 2.32 0.94
N TYR A 117 14.68 2.27 0.39
CA TYR A 117 14.30 1.40 -0.72
C TYR A 117 15.17 1.62 -1.97
N LEU A 118 15.41 2.86 -2.35
CA LEU A 118 16.27 3.20 -3.50
C LEU A 118 17.71 2.77 -3.29
N SER A 119 18.21 2.83 -2.05
CA SER A 119 19.57 2.40 -1.72
C SER A 119 19.75 0.88 -1.93
N GLY A 120 18.71 0.08 -1.67
CA GLY A 120 18.71 -1.36 -1.97
C GLY A 120 18.42 -1.67 -3.45
N LEU A 121 17.63 -0.83 -4.12
CA LEU A 121 17.24 -1.04 -5.51
C LEU A 121 18.33 -0.58 -6.50
N PHE A 122 19.00 0.54 -6.30
CA PHE A 122 19.97 1.12 -7.22
C PHE A 122 21.32 1.44 -6.55
N PRO A 123 22.01 0.45 -5.96
CA PRO A 123 23.40 0.67 -5.56
C PRO A 123 24.21 1.11 -6.80
N PRO A 124 25.02 2.18 -6.71
CA PRO A 124 25.76 2.70 -7.85
C PRO A 124 26.77 1.67 -8.36
N THR A 125 26.85 1.53 -9.68
CA THR A 125 27.83 0.68 -10.36
C THR A 125 28.53 1.46 -11.46
N SER A 126 29.77 1.08 -11.76
CA SER A 126 30.57 1.66 -12.85
C SER A 126 30.60 3.20 -12.79
N SER A 127 30.15 3.89 -13.85
CA SER A 127 30.17 5.36 -13.95
C SER A 127 29.20 6.08 -13.01
N GLN A 128 28.27 5.37 -12.35
CA GLN A 128 27.38 5.97 -11.34
C GLN A 128 28.01 6.01 -9.94
N ILE A 129 29.18 5.39 -9.74
CA ILE A 129 29.96 5.53 -8.51
C ILE A 129 30.62 6.92 -8.53
N TRP A 130 29.97 7.88 -7.87
CA TRP A 130 30.51 9.24 -7.72
C TRP A 130 31.47 9.35 -6.53
N ASN A 131 31.34 8.46 -5.54
CA ASN A 131 32.20 8.35 -4.37
C ASN A 131 32.53 6.86 -4.09
N PRO A 132 33.79 6.41 -4.22
CA PRO A 132 34.19 5.03 -3.96
C PRO A 132 34.01 4.56 -2.51
N GLU A 133 34.01 5.48 -1.54
CA GLU A 133 33.84 5.17 -0.11
C GLU A 133 32.37 5.13 0.32
N LEU A 134 31.46 5.57 -0.55
CA LEU A 134 30.02 5.64 -0.30
C LEU A 134 29.26 5.08 -1.50
N LEU A 135 28.90 3.79 -1.42
CA LEU A 135 28.09 3.09 -2.44
C LEU A 135 26.61 3.47 -2.36
N TRP A 136 26.34 4.77 -2.47
CA TRP A 136 25.01 5.36 -2.53
C TRP A 136 25.02 6.44 -3.61
N GLN A 137 23.88 6.65 -4.28
CA GLN A 137 23.70 7.73 -5.25
C GLN A 137 22.39 8.47 -4.99
N PRO A 138 22.36 9.80 -5.20
CA PRO A 138 21.12 10.56 -5.09
C PRO A 138 20.16 10.20 -6.23
N ILE A 139 18.97 9.71 -5.87
CA ILE A 139 17.87 9.47 -6.81
C ILE A 139 16.68 10.32 -6.36
N PRO A 140 16.05 11.10 -7.27
CA PRO A 140 14.97 12.00 -6.89
C PRO A 140 13.74 11.23 -6.40
N VAL A 141 13.27 11.59 -5.20
CA VAL A 141 11.96 11.19 -4.65
C VAL A 141 11.01 12.37 -4.84
N HIS A 142 10.00 12.19 -5.69
CA HIS A 142 8.99 13.22 -5.91
C HIS A 142 8.00 13.26 -4.74
N ILE A 143 7.66 14.45 -4.26
CA ILE A 143 6.74 14.63 -3.14
C ILE A 143 5.60 15.51 -3.63
N LEU A 144 4.36 15.09 -3.34
CA LEU A 144 3.22 16.00 -3.39
C LEU A 144 2.93 16.50 -1.99
N GLN A 145 2.80 17.81 -1.85
CA GLN A 145 2.45 18.44 -0.57
C GLN A 145 1.16 17.84 -0.01
N LYS A 146 1.12 17.61 1.30
CA LYS A 146 -0.03 16.96 1.95
C LYS A 146 -1.38 17.61 1.62
N SER A 147 -1.44 18.93 1.53
CA SER A 147 -2.67 19.67 1.23
C SER A 147 -3.20 19.48 -0.19
N THR A 148 -2.32 19.16 -1.14
CA THR A 148 -2.64 19.02 -2.56
C THR A 148 -2.59 17.58 -3.05
N ASP A 149 -2.10 16.65 -2.24
CA ASP A 149 -2.05 15.24 -2.59
C ASP A 149 -3.46 14.63 -2.59
N ARG A 150 -4.02 14.49 -3.79
CA ARG A 150 -5.29 13.80 -4.04
C ARG A 150 -5.11 12.38 -4.58
N ARG A 151 -3.91 11.79 -4.47
CA ARG A 151 -3.58 10.50 -5.10
C ARG A 151 -2.99 9.48 -4.11
N LEU A 152 -2.17 9.94 -3.17
CA LEU A 152 -1.47 9.10 -2.22
C LEU A 152 -1.72 9.49 -0.75
N HIS A 153 -2.68 10.35 -0.46
CA HIS A 153 -3.14 10.61 0.91
C HIS A 153 -4.61 10.24 1.08
N PHE A 154 -4.88 9.13 1.78
CA PHE A 154 -6.24 8.67 2.08
C PHE A 154 -6.50 8.68 3.61
N PRO A 155 -7.75 8.86 4.05
CA PRO A 155 -8.91 9.24 3.23
C PRO A 155 -8.71 10.65 2.62
N LEU A 156 -9.25 10.86 1.42
CA LEU A 156 -9.18 12.15 0.74
C LEU A 156 -9.95 13.18 1.56
N PRO A 157 -9.36 14.34 1.86
CA PRO A 157 -10.06 15.40 2.54
C PRO A 157 -11.07 16.08 1.59
N ASP A 158 -12.00 16.83 2.17
CA ASP A 158 -13.00 17.64 1.46
C ASP A 158 -13.92 16.79 0.56
N CYS A 159 -14.43 15.68 1.07
CA CYS A 159 -15.34 14.78 0.35
C CYS A 159 -16.67 14.59 1.10
N PRO A 160 -17.63 15.53 0.96
CA PRO A 160 -18.88 15.52 1.75
C PRO A 160 -19.67 14.21 1.62
N LEU A 161 -19.74 13.64 0.41
CA LEU A 161 -20.42 12.37 0.20
C LEU A 161 -19.73 11.21 0.93
N PHE A 162 -18.39 11.23 1.04
CA PHE A 162 -17.69 10.22 1.81
C PHE A 162 -17.97 10.37 3.31
N ASP A 163 -18.04 11.60 3.82
CA ASP A 163 -18.40 11.88 5.21
C ASP A 163 -19.83 11.41 5.54
N GLU A 164 -20.79 11.62 4.62
CA GLU A 164 -22.15 11.08 4.73
C GLU A 164 -22.15 9.54 4.79
N LEU A 165 -21.40 8.89 3.89
CA LEU A 165 -21.26 7.43 3.88
C LEU A 165 -20.61 6.89 5.16
N GLN A 166 -19.69 7.64 5.78
CA GLN A 166 -19.11 7.29 7.06
C GLN A 166 -20.16 7.33 8.17
N ASN A 167 -20.97 8.40 8.24
CA ASN A 167 -22.06 8.50 9.20
C ASN A 167 -23.11 7.40 9.03
N GLU A 168 -23.51 7.09 7.78
CA GLU A 168 -24.41 5.96 7.48
C GLU A 168 -23.79 4.62 7.89
N THR A 169 -22.47 4.46 7.76
CA THR A 169 -21.80 3.22 8.18
C THR A 169 -21.87 3.03 9.68
N GLN A 170 -21.67 4.10 10.46
CA GLN A 170 -21.75 4.04 11.92
C GLN A 170 -23.15 3.61 12.40
N THR A 171 -24.22 3.94 11.67
CA THR A 171 -25.60 3.56 12.02
C THR A 171 -26.07 2.26 11.37
N SER A 172 -25.31 1.72 10.40
CA SER A 172 -25.64 0.48 9.69
C SER A 172 -25.70 -0.74 10.61
N SER A 173 -26.60 -1.68 10.30
CA SER A 173 -26.73 -2.94 11.03
C SER A 173 -25.44 -3.76 10.99
N GLU A 174 -24.71 -3.70 9.88
CA GLU A 174 -23.47 -4.40 9.61
C GLU A 174 -22.36 -3.94 10.56
N PHE A 175 -22.25 -2.64 10.80
CA PHE A 175 -21.28 -2.09 11.74
C PHE A 175 -21.71 -2.37 13.18
N GLN A 176 -22.96 -2.06 13.54
CA GLN A 176 -23.49 -2.22 14.89
C GLN A 176 -23.32 -3.67 15.38
N ASN A 177 -23.68 -4.66 14.57
CA ASN A 177 -23.53 -6.07 14.92
C ASN A 177 -22.08 -6.49 15.21
N ARG A 178 -21.07 -5.77 14.67
CA ARG A 178 -19.65 -6.07 14.88
C ARG A 178 -19.06 -5.35 16.09
N ILE A 179 -19.54 -4.15 16.41
CA ILE A 179 -19.01 -3.36 17.53
C ILE A 179 -19.73 -3.62 18.85
N LEU A 180 -21.01 -4.00 18.83
CA LEU A 180 -21.82 -4.29 20.02
C LEU A 180 -21.14 -5.29 20.99
N PRO A 181 -20.50 -6.39 20.52
CA PRO A 181 -19.80 -7.33 21.40
C PRO A 181 -18.61 -6.72 22.19
N TYR A 182 -18.12 -5.55 21.78
CA TYR A 182 -16.98 -4.89 22.40
C TYR A 182 -17.38 -3.73 23.35
N MET A 183 -18.66 -3.47 23.58
CA MET A 183 -19.10 -2.27 24.34
C MET A 183 -18.55 -2.22 25.77
N ASP A 184 -18.56 -3.34 26.50
CA ASP A 184 -17.99 -3.41 27.85
C ASP A 184 -16.46 -3.31 27.84
N PHE A 185 -15.83 -3.85 26.78
CA PHE A 185 -14.40 -3.71 26.57
C PHE A 185 -14.02 -2.25 26.32
N LEU A 186 -14.77 -1.51 25.49
CA LEU A 186 -14.53 -0.10 25.22
C LEU A 186 -14.66 0.76 26.48
N GLN A 187 -15.55 0.43 27.41
CA GLN A 187 -15.64 1.10 28.72
C GLN A 187 -14.34 0.90 29.52
N THR A 188 -13.82 -0.32 29.53
CA THR A 188 -12.55 -0.65 30.19
C THR A 188 -11.39 0.10 29.56
N VAL A 189 -11.33 0.14 28.23
CA VAL A 189 -10.30 0.90 27.48
C VAL A 189 -10.39 2.39 27.78
N ALA A 190 -11.59 2.98 27.83
CA ALA A 190 -11.78 4.39 28.17
C ALA A 190 -11.16 4.74 29.53
N VAL A 191 -11.48 3.95 30.57
CA VAL A 191 -10.93 4.14 31.92
C VAL A 191 -9.41 4.00 31.92
N ASN A 192 -8.88 2.95 31.27
CA ASN A 192 -7.46 2.65 31.29
C ASN A 192 -6.60 3.57 30.45
N THR A 193 -7.18 4.22 29.43
CA THR A 193 -6.47 5.14 28.53
C THR A 193 -6.65 6.60 28.92
N GLY A 194 -7.71 6.92 29.67
CA GLY A 194 -8.13 8.30 29.94
C GLY A 194 -8.86 8.96 28.77
N LEU A 195 -9.31 8.17 27.79
CA LEU A 195 -10.08 8.66 26.64
C LEU A 195 -11.59 8.60 26.92
N GLU A 196 -12.33 9.49 26.26
CA GLU A 196 -13.79 9.52 26.35
C GLU A 196 -14.42 8.32 25.64
N LEU A 197 -15.30 7.59 26.33
CA LEU A 197 -15.99 6.42 25.78
C LEU A 197 -16.75 6.73 24.49
N ASN A 198 -17.38 7.91 24.41
CA ASN A 198 -18.12 8.32 23.22
C ASN A 198 -17.22 8.47 21.99
N HIS A 199 -15.96 8.87 22.18
CA HIS A 199 -14.99 8.91 21.09
C HIS A 199 -14.53 7.50 20.71
N LEU A 200 -14.34 6.59 21.66
CA LEU A 200 -13.93 5.21 21.35
C LEU A 200 -14.99 4.39 20.60
N LYS A 201 -16.27 4.79 20.67
CA LYS A 201 -17.36 4.19 19.88
C LYS A 201 -17.34 4.60 18.40
N ILE A 202 -16.74 5.75 18.09
CA ILE A 202 -16.68 6.33 16.75
C ILE A 202 -15.33 5.94 16.12
N LEU A 203 -15.29 4.83 15.40
CA LEU A 203 -14.03 4.21 14.99
C LEU A 203 -13.23 5.00 13.92
N ASP A 204 -13.87 5.91 13.19
CA ASP A 204 -13.23 6.70 12.13
C ASP A 204 -12.52 7.97 12.64
N ASN A 205 -12.63 8.29 13.94
CA ASN A 205 -11.78 9.32 14.58
C ASN A 205 -10.36 8.80 14.93
N PHE A 206 -10.10 7.52 14.69
CA PHE A 206 -8.83 6.81 14.91
C PHE A 206 -8.27 6.79 16.34
N GLN A 207 -8.99 7.24 17.38
CA GLN A 207 -8.44 7.21 18.76
C GLN A 207 -8.15 5.78 19.24
N LEU A 208 -9.08 4.85 18.96
CA LEU A 208 -8.90 3.44 19.32
C LEU A 208 -7.78 2.79 18.50
N TRP A 209 -7.69 3.11 17.21
CA TRP A 209 -6.62 2.64 16.34
C TRP A 209 -5.25 3.16 16.82
N ASN A 210 -5.17 4.45 17.19
CA ASN A 210 -3.96 5.05 17.73
C ASN A 210 -3.56 4.39 19.05
N THR A 211 -4.51 4.07 19.93
CA THR A 211 -4.24 3.34 21.18
C THR A 211 -3.59 1.98 20.90
N TYR A 212 -4.12 1.23 19.93
CA TYR A 212 -3.51 -0.02 19.49
C TYR A 212 -2.10 0.21 18.91
N ASP A 213 -1.95 1.18 18.02
CA ASP A 213 -0.69 1.51 17.35
C ASP A 213 0.42 1.90 18.34
N THR A 214 0.11 2.71 19.35
CA THR A 214 1.05 3.08 20.42
C THR A 214 1.58 1.84 21.14
N LEU A 215 0.68 1.02 21.69
CA LEU A 215 1.05 -0.20 22.42
C LEU A 215 1.79 -1.20 21.53
N HIS A 216 1.41 -1.31 20.26
CA HIS A 216 2.06 -2.19 19.29
C HIS A 216 3.49 -1.75 19.00
N CYS A 217 3.70 -0.47 18.72
CA CYS A 217 5.03 0.12 18.52
C CYS A 217 5.91 -0.07 19.75
N GLU A 218 5.40 0.20 20.95
CA GLU A 218 6.09 -0.02 22.22
C GLU A 218 6.52 -1.47 22.40
N ALA A 219 5.60 -2.43 22.18
CA ALA A 219 5.87 -3.85 22.32
C ALA A 219 6.99 -4.31 21.37
N ILE A 220 6.98 -3.88 20.11
CA ILE A 220 8.02 -4.21 19.13
C ILE A 220 9.39 -3.66 19.54
N HIS A 221 9.41 -2.51 20.21
CA HIS A 221 10.63 -1.86 20.66
C HIS A 221 11.02 -2.23 22.10
N ASN A 222 10.37 -3.24 22.68
CA ASN A 222 10.62 -3.75 24.04
C ASN A 222 10.40 -2.70 25.14
N TYR A 223 9.51 -1.74 24.92
CA TYR A 223 9.02 -0.85 25.97
C TYR A 223 8.09 -1.61 26.91
N THR A 224 7.99 -1.15 28.16
CA THR A 224 7.15 -1.81 29.15
C THR A 224 5.72 -1.35 28.96
N LEU A 225 4.82 -2.28 28.63
CA LEU A 225 3.41 -1.93 28.47
C LEU A 225 2.72 -1.71 29.83
N PRO A 226 1.64 -0.90 29.87
CA PRO A 226 0.77 -0.82 31.04
C PRO A 226 0.28 -2.19 31.50
N VAL A 227 0.12 -2.39 32.81
CA VAL A 227 -0.29 -3.70 33.39
C VAL A 227 -1.63 -4.22 32.83
N TRP A 228 -2.50 -3.32 32.39
CA TRP A 228 -3.79 -3.67 31.80
C TRP A 228 -3.67 -4.11 30.34
N ALA A 229 -2.59 -3.78 29.64
CA ALA A 229 -2.33 -4.12 28.24
C ALA A 229 -1.85 -5.58 28.10
N THR A 230 -2.66 -6.50 28.61
CA THR A 230 -2.43 -7.94 28.48
C THR A 230 -2.59 -8.39 27.03
N LYS A 231 -2.12 -9.60 26.70
CA LYS A 231 -2.27 -10.18 25.37
C LYS A 231 -3.73 -10.17 24.87
N ASP A 232 -4.69 -10.56 25.70
CA ASP A 232 -6.11 -10.54 25.33
C ASP A 232 -6.62 -9.14 25.00
N VAL A 233 -6.16 -8.12 25.74
CA VAL A 233 -6.51 -6.73 25.50
C VAL A 233 -5.91 -6.24 24.18
N ILE A 234 -4.64 -6.55 23.91
CA ILE A 234 -3.98 -6.21 22.63
C ILE A 234 -4.68 -6.91 21.46
N ASP A 235 -5.00 -8.20 21.57
CA ASP A 235 -5.70 -8.95 20.52
C ASP A 235 -7.10 -8.36 20.22
N LYS A 236 -7.81 -7.84 21.24
CA LYS A 236 -9.09 -7.16 21.06
C LYS A 236 -8.94 -5.77 20.44
N LEU A 237 -7.93 -5.01 20.86
CA LEU A 237 -7.59 -3.70 20.27
C LEU A 237 -7.22 -3.85 18.79
N GLU A 238 -6.46 -4.88 18.43
CA GLU A 238 -6.12 -5.19 17.04
C GLU A 238 -7.38 -5.44 16.20
N LYS A 239 -8.29 -6.30 16.66
CA LYS A 239 -9.57 -6.57 15.97
C LYS A 239 -10.42 -5.32 15.79
N LEU A 240 -10.40 -4.40 16.75
CA LEU A 240 -11.12 -3.13 16.65
C LEU A 240 -10.41 -2.13 15.74
N ALA A 241 -9.08 -2.12 15.70
CA ALA A 241 -8.30 -1.36 14.73
C ALA A 241 -8.54 -1.86 13.30
N GLU A 242 -8.66 -3.18 13.11
CA GLU A 242 -9.12 -3.80 11.86
C GLU A 242 -10.53 -3.34 11.48
N LEU A 243 -11.47 -3.40 12.45
CA LEU A 243 -12.84 -2.97 12.23
C LEU A 243 -12.91 -1.49 11.87
N SER A 244 -12.08 -0.63 12.47
CA SER A 244 -11.95 0.79 12.12
C SER A 244 -11.62 0.95 10.63
N LEU A 245 -10.58 0.27 10.14
CA LEU A 245 -10.18 0.34 8.73
C LEU A 245 -11.18 -0.30 7.77
N LEU A 246 -11.82 -1.41 8.18
CA LEU A 246 -12.90 -2.02 7.41
C LEU A 246 -14.13 -1.10 7.33
N SER A 247 -14.47 -0.40 8.41
CA SER A 247 -15.59 0.54 8.43
C SER A 247 -15.32 1.76 7.54
N LEU A 248 -14.06 2.21 7.47
CA LEU A 248 -13.66 3.36 6.67
C LEU A 248 -13.82 3.15 5.16
N PHE A 249 -13.42 1.99 4.63
CA PHE A 249 -13.46 1.76 3.16
C PHE A 249 -14.46 0.71 2.70
N GLY A 250 -15.03 -0.06 3.62
CA GLY A 250 -15.94 -1.16 3.31
C GLY A 250 -17.10 -1.21 4.27
N LEU A 251 -17.53 -2.45 4.57
CA LEU A 251 -18.74 -2.85 5.31
C LEU A 251 -20.05 -2.38 4.68
N TYR A 252 -20.20 -1.09 4.47
CA TYR A 252 -21.40 -0.44 3.97
C TYR A 252 -21.08 0.40 2.74
N LYS A 253 -21.87 0.22 1.66
CA LYS A 253 -21.69 0.90 0.36
C LYS A 253 -20.23 0.94 -0.13
N THR A 254 -19.56 -0.20 -0.02
CA THR A 254 -18.11 -0.37 -0.31
C THR A 254 -17.74 0.16 -1.69
N GLU A 255 -18.55 -0.08 -2.72
CA GLU A 255 -18.25 0.35 -4.09
C GLU A 255 -18.26 1.88 -4.23
N GLU A 256 -19.23 2.56 -3.63
CA GLU A 256 -19.32 4.02 -3.63
C GLU A 256 -18.14 4.63 -2.89
N LYS A 257 -17.83 4.16 -1.69
CA LYS A 257 -16.63 4.55 -0.93
C LYS A 257 -15.36 4.33 -1.73
N SER A 258 -15.26 3.19 -2.43
CA SER A 258 -14.10 2.86 -3.25
C SER A 258 -13.93 3.86 -4.40
N ARG A 259 -15.01 4.26 -5.08
CA ARG A 259 -14.96 5.27 -6.15
C ARG A 259 -14.46 6.63 -5.66
N LEU A 260 -14.83 7.00 -4.43
CA LEU A 260 -14.44 8.27 -3.80
C LEU A 260 -13.03 8.24 -3.21
N GLN A 261 -12.47 7.07 -2.93
CA GLN A 261 -11.19 6.90 -2.23
C GLN A 261 -10.18 6.12 -3.09
N GLY A 262 -9.94 4.84 -2.79
CA GLY A 262 -8.92 4.02 -3.45
C GLY A 262 -9.05 3.92 -4.97
N GLY A 263 -10.26 4.10 -5.51
CA GLY A 263 -10.54 4.18 -6.94
C GLY A 263 -9.79 5.29 -7.65
N VAL A 264 -9.45 6.38 -6.96
CA VAL A 264 -8.61 7.45 -7.49
C VAL A 264 -7.19 6.94 -7.77
N LEU A 265 -6.59 6.20 -6.84
CA LEU A 265 -5.29 5.58 -7.06
C LEU A 265 -5.37 4.48 -8.12
N VAL A 266 -6.40 3.64 -8.10
CA VAL A 266 -6.60 2.61 -9.14
C VAL A 266 -6.66 3.25 -10.52
N ASN A 267 -7.34 4.38 -10.68
CA ASN A 267 -7.39 5.12 -11.93
C ASN A 267 -6.00 5.67 -12.33
N VAL A 268 -5.21 6.18 -11.39
CA VAL A 268 -3.81 6.59 -11.64
C VAL A 268 -2.99 5.41 -12.18
N ILE A 269 -3.02 4.28 -11.48
CA ILE A 269 -2.29 3.06 -11.86
C ILE A 269 -2.74 2.56 -13.24
N LEU A 270 -4.06 2.50 -13.48
CA LEU A 270 -4.62 2.07 -14.75
C LEU A 270 -4.19 2.98 -15.91
N ASN A 271 -4.11 4.30 -15.66
CA ASN A 271 -3.66 5.25 -16.67
C ASN A 271 -2.17 5.09 -16.96
N SER A 272 -1.33 4.84 -15.96
CA SER A 272 0.09 4.51 -16.17
C SER A 272 0.25 3.23 -16.99
N ILE A 273 -0.53 2.20 -16.70
CA ILE A 273 -0.56 0.95 -17.46
C ILE A 273 -0.96 1.19 -18.92
N LYS A 274 -2.05 1.92 -19.17
CA LYS A 274 -2.51 2.25 -20.53
C LYS A 274 -1.47 3.06 -21.30
N GLN A 275 -0.77 3.97 -20.64
CA GLN A 275 0.31 4.73 -21.25
C GLN A 275 1.49 3.84 -21.61
N ALA A 276 1.90 2.93 -20.72
CA ALA A 276 2.97 1.97 -20.99
C ALA A 276 2.62 1.00 -22.13
N ALA A 277 1.33 0.66 -22.30
CA ALA A 277 0.87 -0.19 -23.40
C ALA A 277 0.89 0.51 -24.77
N ASN A 278 0.61 1.82 -24.81
CA ASN A 278 0.42 2.57 -26.05
C ASN A 278 1.60 3.46 -26.43
N SER A 279 2.57 3.66 -25.54
CA SER A 279 3.69 4.58 -25.76
C SER A 279 4.96 3.84 -26.17
N SER A 280 5.72 4.46 -27.07
CA SER A 280 7.12 4.08 -27.33
C SER A 280 8.09 4.54 -26.22
N LYS A 281 7.62 5.30 -25.23
CA LYS A 281 8.44 5.83 -24.13
C LYS A 281 8.66 4.80 -23.01
N GLN A 282 9.91 4.76 -22.55
CA GLN A 282 10.55 3.69 -21.78
C GLN A 282 10.21 3.62 -20.27
N ARG A 283 9.11 4.19 -19.77
CA ARG A 283 8.81 4.08 -18.34
C ARG A 283 8.53 2.60 -18.02
N LYS A 284 9.44 1.98 -17.25
CA LYS A 284 9.39 0.57 -16.87
C LYS A 284 8.80 0.36 -15.49
N MET A 285 9.08 1.27 -14.56
CA MET A 285 8.63 1.13 -13.18
C MET A 285 8.21 2.47 -12.57
N GLU A 286 7.05 2.44 -11.92
CA GLU A 286 6.56 3.50 -11.04
C GLU A 286 6.43 2.96 -9.62
N VAL A 287 6.94 3.72 -8.66
CA VAL A 287 6.93 3.35 -7.25
C VAL A 287 6.24 4.43 -6.42
N TYR A 288 5.37 4.01 -5.51
CA TYR A 288 4.61 4.88 -4.63
C TYR A 288 4.86 4.49 -3.17
N SER A 289 5.55 5.37 -2.42
CA SER A 289 5.82 5.23 -0.99
C SER A 289 4.74 5.97 -0.17
N ALA A 290 3.85 5.22 0.48
CA ALA A 290 2.65 5.74 1.11
C ALA A 290 2.43 5.20 2.54
N VAL A 291 1.26 5.52 3.12
CA VAL A 291 0.84 5.09 4.47
C VAL A 291 -0.04 3.83 4.43
N SER A 292 -0.30 3.17 5.57
CA SER A 292 -0.97 1.85 5.64
C SER A 292 -2.38 1.81 5.05
N ILE A 293 -3.11 2.92 5.11
CA ILE A 293 -4.49 3.07 4.64
C ILE A 293 -4.64 2.67 3.16
N PHE A 294 -3.55 2.67 2.38
CA PHE A 294 -3.48 2.25 0.98
C PHE A 294 -3.74 0.76 0.72
N ILE A 295 -3.56 -0.09 1.74
CA ILE A 295 -3.42 -1.55 1.55
C ILE A 295 -4.67 -2.31 2.04
N TYR A 296 -5.75 -1.62 2.44
CA TYR A 296 -6.94 -2.26 3.04
C TYR A 296 -8.11 -2.52 2.06
N HIS A 297 -7.97 -2.22 0.76
CA HIS A 297 -8.96 -2.69 -0.21
C HIS A 297 -8.84 -4.21 -0.38
N LYS A 298 -9.96 -4.92 -0.54
CA LYS A 298 -10.10 -6.40 -0.43
C LYS A 298 -9.15 -7.23 -1.31
N SER A 299 -8.49 -6.61 -2.27
CA SER A 299 -7.41 -7.17 -3.09
C SER A 299 -6.01 -7.11 -2.44
N CYS A 300 -5.87 -6.66 -1.19
CA CYS A 300 -4.60 -6.24 -0.58
C CYS A 300 -4.21 -6.83 0.80
N TYR A 301 -4.89 -7.86 1.35
CA TYR A 301 -4.62 -8.33 2.73
C TYR A 301 -3.92 -9.72 2.96
N ASP A 302 -2.95 -9.77 3.89
CA ASP A 302 -2.56 -10.92 4.76
C ASP A 302 -1.97 -10.38 6.09
N PHE A 303 -2.53 -10.80 7.24
CA PHE A 303 -2.25 -10.31 8.61
C PHE A 303 -1.11 -11.07 9.31
N THR A 304 -0.57 -12.13 8.72
CA THR A 304 0.24 -13.12 9.47
C THR A 304 1.75 -12.99 9.33
N SER A 305 2.23 -12.04 8.53
CA SER A 305 3.63 -12.00 8.14
C SER A 305 4.43 -11.02 8.99
N LYS A 306 5.36 -11.53 9.82
CA LYS A 306 6.53 -10.80 10.36
C LYS A 306 7.49 -10.28 9.26
N ARG A 307 6.99 -10.02 8.05
CA ARG A 307 7.70 -9.47 6.90
C ARG A 307 6.86 -8.33 6.32
N PRO A 308 7.49 -7.24 5.83
CA PRO A 308 6.77 -6.11 5.25
C PRO A 308 5.84 -6.56 4.13
N LEU A 309 4.64 -5.97 4.04
CA LEU A 309 3.64 -6.23 3.00
C LEU A 309 4.26 -6.01 1.61
N LYS A 310 4.53 -7.10 0.89
CA LYS A 310 5.08 -7.10 -0.48
C LYS A 310 3.94 -7.22 -1.49
N ARG A 311 3.29 -6.12 -1.90
CA ARG A 311 2.35 -6.17 -3.05
C ARG A 311 2.89 -5.36 -4.22
N ILE A 312 3.14 -6.08 -5.32
CA ILE A 312 3.59 -5.50 -6.59
C ILE A 312 2.50 -5.81 -7.62
N ILE A 313 1.84 -4.77 -8.15
CA ILE A 313 0.83 -4.90 -9.21
C ILE A 313 1.60 -5.00 -10.55
N ARG A 314 1.29 -6.03 -11.34
CA ARG A 314 1.99 -6.34 -12.59
C ARG A 314 1.07 -6.22 -13.79
N VAL A 315 1.64 -5.82 -14.91
CA VAL A 315 1.01 -5.96 -16.21
C VAL A 315 1.94 -6.73 -17.14
N PHE A 316 1.44 -7.86 -17.60
CA PHE A 316 1.99 -8.59 -18.74
C PHE A 316 1.14 -8.21 -19.94
N LEU A 317 1.77 -7.74 -21.01
CA LEU A 317 1.09 -7.44 -22.28
C LEU A 317 1.43 -8.52 -23.31
#